data_AF-A0A410X3D6-F1
#
_entry.id   AF-A0A410X3D6-F1
#
_cell.length_a   1.000
_cell.length_b   1.000
_cell.length_c   1.000
_cell.angle_alpha   90.00
_cell.angle_beta   90.00
_cell.angle_gamma   90.00
#
_symmetry.space_group_name_H-M   'P 1'
#
loop_
_entity.id
_entity.type
_entity.pdbx_description
1 polymer ?
#
loop_
_entity_poly.entity_id
_entity_poly.type
_entity_poly.pdbx_seq_one_letter_code
_entity_poly.pdbx_strand_id
1 'polypeptide(L)'
;MKPTYIRSASDYLYYLIMFLATFICVAAFWFISYLDYVNMLNNGYKDQKAIFFKMEALDVPVHLNAGKFILFQYDDDSPALKHVWVNGELKLPPIKRTDEGAETDKIAVVGTNAEVKNIPNDYKLIGYFNTPYSYKLNSEIWLLSKNPQIELMDGKQFVFISPSRDVKSVFDQFINGNNVEIINAETNGSYILKSNQVVGMISYITILFMTTIFCVSTMIWIKRKNHLLSVLYIFGYSYRAIYRIILRYYALPYILFSSILFVIFMLISYYAVPLWDVSWMLYSVNLILLHLAIVIIFVFYLTFIYTVKKGGKRF
;
A
#
# COMPACT_ATOMS: atom_id res chain seq x y z
N MET A 1 18.45 -32.45 33.34
CA MET A 1 18.12 -32.70 31.91
C MET A 1 16.97 -31.77 31.53
N LYS A 2 17.15 -30.80 30.62
CA LYS A 2 16.02 -30.00 30.12
C LYS A 2 15.16 -30.93 29.25
N PRO A 3 13.85 -31.09 29.50
CA PRO A 3 13.02 -31.89 28.63
C PRO A 3 12.94 -31.22 27.26
N THR A 4 13.57 -31.84 26.27
CA THR A 4 13.40 -31.50 24.85
C THR A 4 12.01 -31.93 24.45
N TYR A 5 11.08 -30.98 24.43
CA TYR A 5 9.73 -31.19 23.93
C TYR A 5 9.81 -31.50 22.42
N ILE A 6 9.65 -32.77 22.05
CA ILE A 6 9.58 -33.18 20.64
C ILE A 6 8.26 -32.62 20.09
N ARG A 7 8.36 -31.63 19.17
CA ARG A 7 7.18 -31.03 18.53
C ARG A 7 6.43 -32.09 17.75
N SER A 8 5.11 -32.18 17.94
CA SER A 8 4.30 -33.11 17.15
C SER A 8 4.22 -32.65 15.70
N ALA A 9 4.13 -33.59 14.75
CA ALA A 9 3.95 -33.28 13.31
C ALA A 9 2.79 -32.31 13.05
N SER A 10 1.75 -32.34 13.89
CA SER A 10 0.61 -31.43 13.85
C SER A 10 0.95 -29.96 14.13
N ASP A 11 2.05 -29.66 14.83
CA ASP A 11 2.49 -28.29 15.09
C ASP A 11 3.15 -27.69 13.85
N TYR A 12 3.95 -28.49 13.14
CA TYR A 12 4.54 -28.07 11.87
C TYR A 12 3.47 -27.79 10.82
N LEU A 13 2.46 -28.67 10.71
CA LEU A 13 1.34 -28.46 9.79
C LEU A 13 0.57 -27.18 10.11
N TYR A 14 0.34 -26.87 11.38
CA TYR A 14 -0.30 -25.62 11.80
C TYR A 14 0.53 -24.40 11.38
N TYR A 15 1.82 -24.36 11.71
CA TYR A 15 2.67 -23.22 11.32
C TYR A 15 2.75 -23.06 9.81
N LEU A 16 2.79 -24.16 9.06
CA LEU A 16 2.78 -24.13 7.60
C LEU A 16 1.49 -23.51 7.05
N ILE A 17 0.32 -23.94 7.54
CA ILE A 17 -0.98 -23.38 7.13
C ILE A 17 -1.04 -21.88 7.44
N MET A 18 -0.58 -21.48 8.62
CA MET A 18 -0.60 -20.10 9.09
C MET A 18 0.37 -19.21 8.28
N PHE A 19 1.53 -19.77 7.95
CA PHE A 19 2.51 -19.14 7.07
C PHE A 19 1.94 -18.95 5.66
N LEU A 20 1.37 -19.99 5.06
CA LEU A 20 0.74 -19.93 3.74
C LEU A 20 -0.43 -18.94 3.71
N ALA A 21 -1.27 -18.94 4.74
CA ALA A 21 -2.38 -17.99 4.86
C ALA A 21 -1.88 -16.55 4.90
N THR A 22 -0.85 -16.28 5.70
CA THR A 22 -0.22 -14.95 5.79
C THR A 22 0.45 -14.56 4.46
N PHE A 23 1.17 -15.48 3.82
CA PHE A 23 1.80 -15.26 2.51
C PHE A 23 0.78 -14.85 1.45
N ILE A 24 -0.31 -15.60 1.33
CA ILE A 24 -1.35 -15.31 0.33
C ILE A 24 -2.00 -13.95 0.60
N CYS A 25 -2.25 -13.59 1.86
CA CYS A 25 -2.83 -12.29 2.18
C CYS A 25 -1.88 -11.13 1.87
N VAL A 26 -0.59 -11.25 2.21
CA VAL A 26 0.42 -10.23 1.89
C VAL A 26 0.58 -10.10 0.38
N ALA A 27 0.64 -11.22 -0.34
CA ALA A 27 0.67 -11.24 -1.80
C ALA A 27 -0.58 -10.58 -2.42
N ALA A 28 -1.76 -10.82 -1.83
CA ALA A 28 -3.00 -10.17 -2.27
C ALA A 28 -2.95 -8.64 -2.08
N PHE A 29 -2.51 -8.16 -0.90
CA PHE A 29 -2.36 -6.71 -0.67
C PHE A 29 -1.37 -6.07 -1.64
N TRP A 30 -0.22 -6.72 -1.87
CA TRP A 30 0.76 -6.25 -2.83
C TRP A 30 0.18 -6.21 -4.25
N PHE A 31 -0.52 -7.26 -4.66
CA PHE A 31 -1.15 -7.35 -5.98
C PHE A 31 -2.21 -6.28 -6.20
N ILE A 32 -2.99 -5.92 -5.18
CA ILE A 32 -3.94 -4.80 -5.24
C ILE A 32 -3.19 -3.49 -5.47
N SER A 33 -2.16 -3.19 -4.67
CA SER A 33 -1.39 -1.96 -4.87
C SER A 33 -0.66 -1.93 -6.22
N TYR A 34 -0.26 -3.10 -6.75
CA TYR A 34 0.26 -3.21 -8.11
C TYR A 34 -0.79 -2.88 -9.17
N LEU A 35 -2.01 -3.42 -9.05
CA LEU A 35 -3.10 -3.11 -9.98
C LEU A 35 -3.51 -1.63 -9.87
N ASP A 36 -3.52 -1.06 -8.68
CA ASP A 36 -3.73 0.37 -8.47
C ASP A 36 -2.66 1.20 -9.18
N TYR A 37 -1.39 0.79 -9.11
CA TYR A 37 -0.31 1.45 -9.84
C TYR A 37 -0.44 1.33 -11.36
N VAL A 38 -0.84 0.16 -11.88
CA VAL A 38 -1.11 -0.04 -13.31
C VAL A 38 -2.28 0.83 -13.77
N ASN A 39 -3.35 0.91 -12.97
CA ASN A 39 -4.49 1.77 -13.24
C ASN A 39 -4.10 3.25 -13.25
N MET A 40 -3.28 3.68 -12.28
CA MET A 40 -2.72 5.02 -12.24
C MET A 40 -1.94 5.33 -13.53
N LEU A 41 -1.05 4.44 -13.99
CA LEU A 41 -0.32 4.59 -15.26
C LEU A 41 -1.26 4.72 -16.46
N ASN A 42 -2.27 3.85 -16.55
CA ASN A 42 -3.24 3.86 -17.65
C ASN A 42 -4.14 5.11 -17.62
N ASN A 43 -4.31 5.73 -16.46
CA ASN A 43 -5.12 6.93 -16.26
C ASN A 43 -4.32 8.26 -16.36
N GLY A 44 -3.19 8.27 -17.08
CA GLY A 44 -2.39 9.49 -17.23
C GLY A 44 -1.59 9.83 -15.97
N TYR A 45 -1.17 8.81 -15.22
CA TYR A 45 -0.50 8.92 -13.92
C TYR A 45 -1.35 9.56 -12.81
N LYS A 46 -2.68 9.42 -12.87
CA LYS A 46 -3.62 9.96 -11.87
C LYS A 46 -4.14 8.84 -10.98
N ASP A 47 -3.86 8.90 -9.69
CA ASP A 47 -4.32 7.91 -8.71
C ASP A 47 -5.77 8.16 -8.25
N GLN A 48 -6.33 7.24 -7.45
CA GLN A 48 -7.71 7.34 -6.95
C GLN A 48 -7.94 8.48 -5.95
N LYS A 49 -6.85 8.96 -5.33
CA LYS A 49 -6.88 9.99 -4.30
C LYS A 49 -6.54 11.36 -4.89
N ALA A 50 -6.39 11.45 -6.21
CA ALA A 50 -6.08 12.66 -6.92
C ALA A 50 -7.15 13.72 -6.66
N ILE A 51 -6.70 14.92 -6.32
CA ILE A 51 -7.58 16.07 -6.12
C ILE A 51 -7.53 16.90 -7.39
N PHE A 52 -8.65 16.96 -8.09
CA PHE A 52 -8.85 17.82 -9.25
C PHE A 52 -9.41 19.14 -8.74
N PHE A 53 -8.81 20.25 -9.16
CA PHE A 53 -9.27 21.56 -8.73
C PHE A 53 -8.97 22.62 -9.76
N LYS A 54 -9.73 23.72 -9.68
CA LYS A 54 -9.52 24.93 -10.46
C LYS A 54 -9.09 26.06 -9.55
N MET A 55 -8.20 26.91 -10.05
CA MET A 55 -7.75 28.11 -9.36
C MET A 55 -7.80 29.30 -10.32
N GLU A 56 -8.56 30.33 -9.95
CA GLU A 56 -8.74 31.54 -10.77
C GLU A 56 -7.73 32.64 -10.42
N ALA A 57 -7.26 32.66 -9.17
CA ALA A 57 -6.30 33.62 -8.65
C ALA A 57 -5.38 32.94 -7.63
N LEU A 58 -4.13 33.42 -7.56
CA LEU A 58 -3.16 33.02 -6.56
C LEU A 58 -2.94 34.21 -5.61
N ASP A 59 -3.67 34.21 -4.51
CA ASP A 59 -3.68 35.31 -3.53
C ASP A 59 -2.48 35.21 -2.58
N VAL A 60 -2.03 33.99 -2.28
CA VAL A 60 -0.94 33.70 -1.34
C VAL A 60 0.03 32.72 -2.00
N PRO A 61 1.36 32.87 -1.79
CA PRO A 61 2.32 31.87 -2.26
C PRO A 61 1.99 30.46 -1.72
N VAL A 62 2.04 29.47 -2.59
CA VAL A 62 1.89 28.06 -2.21
C VAL A 62 3.06 27.59 -1.33
N HIS A 63 2.80 26.61 -0.45
CA HIS A 63 3.84 26.05 0.42
C HIS A 63 4.52 24.85 -0.23
N LEU A 64 5.82 25.01 -0.55
CA LEU A 64 6.63 23.98 -1.21
C LEU A 64 6.98 22.81 -0.29
N ASN A 65 6.96 23.02 1.03
CA ASN A 65 7.37 22.02 2.02
C ASN A 65 6.19 21.18 2.57
N ALA A 66 5.05 21.17 1.89
CA ALA A 66 3.82 20.48 2.33
C ALA A 66 3.90 18.94 2.31
N GLY A 67 4.98 18.37 1.75
CA GLY A 67 5.21 16.93 1.64
C GLY A 67 5.49 16.50 0.20
N LYS A 68 5.55 15.18 -0.04
CA LYS A 68 5.81 14.67 -1.40
C LYS A 68 4.55 14.70 -2.25
N PHE A 69 4.59 15.31 -3.43
CA PHE A 69 3.45 15.36 -4.35
C PHE A 69 3.88 15.56 -5.81
N ILE A 70 2.96 15.30 -6.74
CA ILE A 70 3.03 15.79 -8.12
C ILE A 70 1.83 16.68 -8.37
N LEU A 71 2.07 17.85 -8.94
CA LEU A 71 1.04 18.76 -9.41
C LEU A 71 1.10 18.80 -10.94
N PHE A 72 -0.03 18.53 -11.58
CA PHE A 72 -0.22 18.78 -12.99
C PHE A 72 -1.02 20.06 -13.16
N GLN A 73 -0.59 20.95 -14.04
CA GLN A 73 -1.31 22.13 -14.47
C GLN A 73 -1.51 22.08 -15.99
N TYR A 74 -2.69 22.43 -16.47
CA TYR A 74 -3.00 22.47 -17.90
C TYR A 74 -4.11 23.47 -18.21
N ASP A 75 -4.17 23.86 -19.48
CA ASP A 75 -5.26 24.65 -20.05
C ASP A 75 -6.36 23.72 -20.60
N ASP A 76 -7.62 24.15 -20.50
CA ASP A 76 -8.77 23.46 -21.08
C ASP A 76 -8.69 23.40 -22.62
N ASP A 77 -8.05 24.40 -23.25
CA ASP A 77 -7.84 24.43 -24.70
C ASP A 77 -6.71 23.49 -25.17
N SER A 78 -5.81 23.09 -24.27
CA SER A 78 -4.66 22.23 -24.58
C SER A 78 -4.39 21.16 -23.50
N PRO A 79 -5.36 20.29 -23.16
CA PRO A 79 -5.29 19.40 -21.99
C PRO A 79 -4.21 18.31 -22.06
N ALA A 80 -3.63 18.09 -23.26
CA ALA A 80 -2.54 17.16 -23.47
C ALA A 80 -1.17 17.73 -23.06
N LEU A 81 -1.00 19.05 -23.08
CA LEU A 81 0.21 19.74 -22.64
C LEU A 81 0.09 20.04 -21.15
N LYS A 82 0.99 19.47 -20.34
CA LYS A 82 0.94 19.59 -18.88
C LYS A 82 2.24 20.17 -18.34
N HIS A 83 2.10 21.20 -17.51
CA HIS A 83 3.16 21.69 -16.65
C HIS A 83 3.17 20.82 -15.40
N VAL A 84 4.28 20.13 -15.15
CA VAL A 84 4.38 19.10 -14.11
C VAL A 84 5.42 19.49 -13.10
N TRP A 85 4.97 19.60 -11.85
CA TRP A 85 5.82 19.83 -10.71
C TRP A 85 5.90 18.58 -9.86
N VAL A 86 7.12 18.11 -9.62
CA VAL A 86 7.42 17.00 -8.73
C VAL A 86 8.09 17.54 -7.47
N ASN A 87 7.49 17.33 -6.30
CA ASN A 87 8.07 17.70 -5.02
C ASN A 87 8.53 16.47 -4.22
N GLY A 88 9.82 16.45 -3.88
CA GLY A 88 10.47 15.35 -3.19
C GLY A 88 10.75 14.12 -4.07
N GLU A 89 11.36 13.10 -3.47
CA GLU A 89 11.70 11.86 -4.16
C GLU A 89 10.45 10.99 -4.36
N LEU A 90 9.97 10.95 -5.60
CA LEU A 90 8.80 10.22 -6.06
C LEU A 90 9.17 9.31 -7.23
N LYS A 91 8.53 8.14 -7.30
CA LYS A 91 8.65 7.27 -8.47
C LYS A 91 7.95 7.97 -9.64
N LEU A 92 8.60 8.17 -10.77
CA LEU A 92 7.96 8.72 -11.97
C LEU A 92 7.50 7.57 -12.89
N PRO A 93 6.58 7.82 -13.85
CA PRO A 93 6.31 6.84 -14.89
C PRO A 93 7.61 6.44 -15.59
N PRO A 94 7.72 5.18 -16.07
CA PRO A 94 8.93 4.72 -16.73
C PRO A 94 9.17 5.51 -18.02
N ILE A 95 10.41 5.97 -18.23
CA ILE A 95 10.80 6.78 -19.40
C ILE A 95 11.88 6.04 -20.17
N LYS A 96 11.69 5.90 -21.49
CA LYS A 96 12.75 5.50 -22.40
C LYS A 96 13.52 6.75 -22.81
N ARG A 97 14.69 6.94 -22.20
CA ARG A 97 15.56 8.10 -22.47
C ARG A 97 16.14 7.99 -23.88
N THR A 98 16.13 9.12 -24.60
CA THR A 98 16.82 9.27 -25.88
C THR A 98 18.19 9.93 -25.71
N ASP A 99 18.38 10.66 -24.60
CA ASP A 99 19.58 11.45 -24.34
C ASP A 99 20.00 11.25 -22.88
N GLU A 100 21.21 10.73 -22.64
CA GLU A 100 21.68 10.33 -21.29
C GLU A 100 22.22 11.51 -20.47
N GLY A 101 22.38 12.70 -21.04
CA GLY A 101 23.17 13.80 -20.45
C GLY A 101 22.52 15.18 -20.36
N ALA A 102 21.19 15.29 -20.33
CA ALA A 102 20.54 16.60 -20.22
C ALA A 102 20.45 17.09 -18.76
N GLU A 103 21.53 17.71 -18.25
CA GLU A 103 21.45 18.61 -17.08
C GLU A 103 20.83 19.96 -17.48
N THR A 104 19.60 19.95 -17.97
CA THR A 104 18.85 21.17 -18.32
C THR A 104 17.78 21.45 -17.28
N ASP A 105 17.60 22.71 -16.90
CA ASP A 105 16.60 23.12 -15.89
C ASP A 105 15.14 22.95 -16.36
N LYS A 106 14.92 22.77 -17.66
CA LYS A 106 13.61 22.55 -18.30
C LYS A 106 13.67 21.35 -19.23
N ILE A 107 12.83 20.35 -18.96
CA ILE A 107 12.81 19.07 -19.67
C ILE A 107 11.39 18.73 -20.13
N ALA A 108 11.28 18.11 -21.29
CA ALA A 108 10.02 17.59 -21.81
C ALA A 108 10.07 16.07 -21.91
N VAL A 109 9.00 15.42 -21.47
CA VAL A 109 8.75 13.98 -21.66
C VAL A 109 7.48 13.81 -22.46
N VAL A 110 7.53 13.00 -23.52
CA VAL A 110 6.47 12.99 -24.54
C VAL A 110 5.88 11.59 -24.70
N GLY A 111 4.57 11.51 -24.86
CA GLY A 111 3.88 10.28 -25.26
C GLY A 111 4.22 9.89 -26.69
N THR A 112 4.23 8.60 -27.01
CA THR A 112 4.62 8.12 -28.36
C THR A 112 3.75 8.65 -29.49
N ASN A 113 2.51 9.06 -29.19
CA ASN A 113 1.52 9.54 -30.15
C ASN A 113 1.30 11.06 -30.04
N ALA A 114 1.99 11.75 -29.14
CA ALA A 114 1.85 13.18 -28.95
C ALA A 114 2.65 13.98 -29.99
N GLU A 115 2.12 15.13 -30.41
CA GLU A 115 2.77 15.98 -31.40
C GLU A 115 3.90 16.77 -30.77
N VAL A 116 5.15 16.36 -31.03
CA VAL A 116 6.39 17.00 -30.54
C VAL A 116 6.49 18.49 -30.89
N LYS A 117 5.77 18.94 -31.92
CA LYS A 117 5.72 20.35 -32.35
C LYS A 117 5.11 21.29 -31.29
N ASN A 118 4.33 20.75 -30.35
CA ASN A 118 3.66 21.52 -29.31
C ASN A 118 4.58 21.78 -28.09
N ILE A 119 5.82 21.30 -28.12
CA ILE A 119 6.80 21.56 -27.06
C ILE A 119 7.36 22.97 -27.22
N PRO A 120 7.33 23.82 -26.19
CA PRO A 120 7.95 25.13 -26.25
C PRO A 120 9.47 25.03 -26.48
N ASN A 121 10.04 25.98 -27.24
CA ASN A 121 11.43 25.94 -27.68
C ASN A 121 12.47 25.95 -26.54
N ASP A 122 12.08 26.40 -25.35
CA ASP A 122 12.93 26.46 -24.16
C ASP A 122 13.00 25.13 -23.39
N TYR A 123 12.24 24.10 -23.79
CA TYR A 123 12.25 22.77 -23.18
C TYR A 123 13.06 21.78 -24.02
N LYS A 124 13.96 21.03 -23.37
CA LYS A 124 14.70 19.95 -24.02
C LYS A 124 13.95 18.62 -23.90
N LEU A 125 13.69 17.96 -25.02
CA LEU A 125 13.14 16.60 -25.05
C LEU A 125 14.14 15.59 -24.47
N ILE A 126 13.79 14.90 -23.39
CA ILE A 126 14.66 13.91 -22.75
C ILE A 126 14.29 12.45 -23.07
N GLY A 127 13.07 12.20 -23.54
CA GLY A 127 12.61 10.85 -23.81
C GLY A 127 11.11 10.72 -23.96
N TYR A 128 10.69 9.46 -24.13
CA TYR A 128 9.30 9.09 -24.30
C TYR A 128 8.81 8.24 -23.13
N PHE A 129 7.52 8.31 -22.81
CA PHE A 129 6.93 7.40 -21.83
C PHE A 129 7.04 5.94 -22.32
N ASN A 130 7.56 5.07 -21.47
CA ASN A 130 7.66 3.63 -21.71
C ASN A 130 6.44 2.90 -21.13
N THR A 131 5.26 3.30 -21.59
CA THR A 131 3.96 2.79 -21.11
C THR A 131 3.09 2.37 -22.29
N PRO A 132 3.40 1.25 -22.98
CA PRO A 132 2.76 0.89 -24.25
C PRO A 132 1.24 0.73 -24.15
N TYR A 133 0.73 0.39 -22.97
CA TYR A 133 -0.70 0.16 -22.73
C TYR A 133 -1.46 1.40 -22.26
N SER A 134 -0.78 2.51 -21.93
CA SER A 134 -1.45 3.72 -21.45
C SER A 134 -1.79 4.65 -22.61
N TYR A 135 -3.06 4.63 -23.03
CA TYR A 135 -3.55 5.56 -24.06
C TYR A 135 -3.33 7.02 -23.66
N LYS A 136 -3.59 7.39 -22.40
CA LYS A 136 -3.46 8.77 -21.92
C LYS A 136 -2.01 9.24 -21.90
N LEU A 137 -1.10 8.49 -21.27
CA LEU A 137 0.32 8.90 -21.26
C LEU A 137 0.92 8.92 -22.67
N ASN A 138 0.45 8.06 -23.56
CA ASN A 138 0.93 8.06 -24.95
C ASN A 138 0.48 9.27 -25.76
N SER A 139 -0.54 10.02 -25.32
CA SER A 139 -0.99 11.25 -25.98
C SER A 139 -0.64 12.54 -25.23
N GLU A 140 0.05 12.46 -24.10
CA GLU A 140 0.39 13.62 -23.25
C GLU A 140 1.83 14.10 -23.44
N ILE A 141 2.05 15.37 -23.14
CA ILE A 141 3.37 16.02 -23.07
C ILE A 141 3.53 16.57 -21.66
N TRP A 142 4.58 16.17 -20.96
CA TRP A 142 4.91 16.68 -19.63
C TRP A 142 6.11 17.60 -19.71
N LEU A 143 5.91 18.85 -19.30
CA LEU A 143 6.92 19.88 -19.16
C LEU A 143 7.33 19.95 -17.68
N LEU A 144 8.56 19.55 -17.37
CA LEU A 144 9.09 19.62 -16.00
C LEU A 144 10.16 20.69 -15.92
N SER A 145 10.10 21.52 -14.88
CA SER A 145 11.15 22.48 -14.56
C SER A 145 11.70 22.23 -13.17
N LYS A 146 13.01 22.48 -13.00
CA LYS A 146 13.70 22.40 -11.71
C LYS A 146 13.21 23.47 -10.72
N ASN A 147 12.81 24.64 -11.23
CA ASN A 147 12.28 25.76 -10.46
C ASN A 147 10.83 26.05 -10.89
N PRO A 148 9.87 25.21 -10.49
CA PRO A 148 8.48 25.37 -10.89
C PRO A 148 7.89 26.63 -10.26
N GLN A 149 7.23 27.43 -11.08
CA GLN A 149 6.40 28.56 -10.65
C GLN A 149 4.98 28.31 -11.16
N ILE A 150 3.97 28.54 -10.30
CA ILE A 150 2.58 28.45 -10.73
C ILE A 150 2.24 29.75 -11.44
N GLU A 151 2.14 29.68 -12.77
CA GLU A 151 1.70 30.79 -13.60
C GLU A 151 0.31 30.47 -14.14
N LEU A 152 -0.73 31.20 -13.70
CA LEU A 152 -2.12 30.94 -14.13
C LEU A 152 -2.36 31.18 -15.63
N MET A 153 -1.38 31.77 -16.34
CA MET A 153 -1.39 31.88 -17.80
C MET A 153 -1.12 30.53 -18.49
N ASP A 154 -0.42 29.61 -17.81
CA ASP A 154 -0.13 28.25 -18.33
C ASP A 154 -1.32 27.28 -18.13
N GLY A 155 -2.40 27.76 -17.52
CA GLY A 155 -3.63 26.99 -17.31
C GLY A 155 -4.19 27.15 -15.90
N LYS A 156 -5.51 26.97 -15.77
CA LYS A 156 -6.24 27.13 -14.50
C LYS A 156 -6.70 25.80 -13.90
N GLN A 157 -6.49 24.69 -14.62
CA GLN A 157 -6.88 23.36 -14.18
C GLN A 157 -5.70 22.65 -13.57
N PHE A 158 -5.94 22.02 -12.43
CA PHE A 158 -4.91 21.36 -11.65
C PHE A 158 -5.31 19.95 -11.23
N VAL A 159 -4.33 19.06 -11.18
CA VAL A 159 -4.46 17.74 -10.58
C VAL A 159 -3.33 17.54 -9.60
N PHE A 160 -3.68 17.38 -8.33
CA PHE A 160 -2.76 17.13 -7.24
C PHE A 160 -2.78 15.65 -6.86
N ILE A 161 -1.61 15.01 -6.84
CA ILE A 161 -1.45 13.62 -6.39
C ILE A 161 -0.33 13.51 -5.36
N SER A 162 -0.46 12.59 -4.42
CA SER A 162 0.55 12.32 -3.41
C SER A 162 0.52 10.85 -3.02
N PRO A 163 1.69 10.20 -2.77
CA PRO A 163 1.72 8.85 -2.20
C PRO A 163 1.28 8.82 -0.74
N SER A 164 1.00 9.98 -0.11
CA SER A 164 0.47 10.07 1.25
C SER A 164 -0.86 9.34 1.38
N ARG A 165 -1.10 8.76 2.56
CA ARG A 165 -2.42 8.21 2.89
C ARG A 165 -3.48 9.32 2.97
N ASP A 166 -3.11 10.47 3.52
CA ASP A 166 -3.96 11.64 3.68
C ASP A 166 -3.54 12.71 2.66
N VAL A 167 -3.98 12.54 1.42
CA VAL A 167 -3.67 13.46 0.31
C VAL A 167 -4.29 14.84 0.57
N LYS A 168 -5.46 14.88 1.23
CA LYS A 168 -6.16 16.14 1.52
C LYS A 168 -5.37 17.01 2.49
N SER A 169 -4.81 16.43 3.55
CA SER A 169 -3.95 17.20 4.47
C SER A 169 -2.71 17.77 3.77
N VAL A 170 -2.08 17.04 2.84
CA VAL A 170 -0.92 17.53 2.08
C VAL A 170 -1.36 18.65 1.13
N PHE A 171 -2.49 18.47 0.45
CA PHE A 171 -3.07 19.46 -0.43
C PHE A 171 -3.44 20.77 0.29
N ASP A 172 -4.09 20.68 1.45
CA ASP A 172 -4.51 21.85 2.23
C ASP A 172 -3.30 22.64 2.76
N GLN A 173 -2.22 21.94 3.13
CA GLN A 173 -0.95 22.58 3.48
C GLN A 173 -0.31 23.25 2.28
N PHE A 174 -0.32 22.60 1.12
CA PHE A 174 0.26 23.11 -0.13
C PHE A 174 -0.47 24.37 -0.62
N ILE A 175 -1.81 24.31 -0.68
CA ILE A 175 -2.63 25.40 -1.23
C ILE A 175 -2.62 26.64 -0.33
N ASN A 176 -2.23 26.50 0.93
CA ASN A 176 -1.96 27.59 1.85
C ASN A 176 -3.11 28.61 1.97
N GLY A 177 -4.35 28.12 2.00
CA GLY A 177 -5.55 28.95 2.12
C GLY A 177 -5.98 29.70 0.86
N ASN A 178 -5.35 29.47 -0.30
CA ASN A 178 -5.87 29.98 -1.57
C ASN A 178 -7.27 29.41 -1.87
N ASN A 179 -8.11 30.21 -2.51
CA ASN A 179 -9.44 29.78 -2.91
C ASN A 179 -9.37 28.85 -4.13
N VAL A 180 -9.90 27.64 -3.97
CA VAL A 180 -9.89 26.61 -5.00
C VAL A 180 -11.26 25.96 -5.12
N GLU A 181 -11.68 25.72 -6.36
CA GLU A 181 -12.88 24.97 -6.65
C GLU A 181 -12.50 23.51 -6.88
N ILE A 182 -12.93 22.61 -5.98
CA ILE A 182 -12.69 21.17 -6.14
C ILE A 182 -13.64 20.63 -7.19
N ILE A 183 -13.09 20.02 -8.23
CA ILE A 183 -13.84 19.41 -9.33
C ILE A 183 -14.00 17.92 -9.02
N ASN A 184 -15.24 17.45 -8.98
CA ASN A 184 -15.52 16.02 -8.93
C ASN A 184 -15.32 15.42 -10.33
N ALA A 185 -14.09 15.03 -10.64
CA ALA A 185 -13.76 14.46 -11.93
C ALA A 185 -14.17 12.98 -12.01
N GLU A 186 -15.39 12.70 -12.50
CA GLU A 186 -15.75 11.37 -13.01
C GLU A 186 -15.06 11.14 -14.37
N THR A 187 -13.75 10.86 -14.35
CA THR A 187 -13.02 10.64 -15.60
C THR A 187 -13.21 9.23 -16.13
N ASN A 188 -13.39 9.10 -17.45
CA ASN A 188 -13.36 7.83 -18.16
C ASN A 188 -12.04 7.10 -17.89
N GLY A 189 -12.12 5.81 -17.53
CA GLY A 189 -10.97 5.00 -17.09
C GLY A 189 -10.68 5.04 -15.58
N SER A 190 -11.48 5.76 -14.78
CA SER A 190 -11.28 5.93 -13.34
C SER A 190 -11.50 4.66 -12.51
N TYR A 191 -11.07 4.71 -11.24
CA TYR A 191 -11.33 3.72 -10.18
C TYR A 191 -12.83 3.44 -9.95
N ILE A 192 -13.72 4.26 -10.52
CA ILE A 192 -15.18 4.10 -10.51
C ILE A 192 -15.63 3.01 -11.51
N LEU A 193 -14.78 2.59 -12.46
CA LEU A 193 -15.09 1.45 -13.33
C LEU A 193 -15.36 0.20 -12.49
N LYS A 194 -16.51 -0.42 -12.74
CA LYS A 194 -16.96 -1.64 -12.06
C LYS A 194 -15.91 -2.75 -12.04
N SER A 195 -15.05 -2.85 -13.05
CA SER A 195 -13.96 -3.84 -13.10
C SER A 195 -12.95 -3.66 -11.96
N ASN A 196 -12.56 -2.42 -11.64
CA ASN A 196 -11.65 -2.13 -10.54
C ASN A 196 -12.32 -2.35 -9.17
N GLN A 197 -13.62 -2.06 -9.07
CA GLN A 197 -14.42 -2.36 -7.88
C GLN A 197 -14.50 -3.88 -7.61
N VAL A 198 -14.64 -4.70 -8.66
CA VAL A 198 -14.66 -6.16 -8.55
C VAL A 198 -13.33 -6.71 -8.02
N VAL A 199 -12.19 -6.19 -8.48
CA VAL A 199 -10.87 -6.60 -7.98
C VAL A 199 -10.70 -6.29 -6.50
N GLY A 200 -11.09 -5.08 -6.08
CA GLY A 200 -11.09 -4.70 -4.66
C GLY A 200 -11.98 -5.63 -3.84
N MET A 201 -13.19 -5.92 -4.33
CA MET A 201 -14.15 -6.81 -3.67
C MET A 201 -13.64 -8.25 -3.54
N ILE A 202 -13.07 -8.84 -4.60
CA ILE A 202 -12.45 -10.19 -4.57
C ILE A 202 -11.37 -10.25 -3.51
N SER A 203 -10.60 -9.17 -3.37
CA SER A 203 -9.53 -9.10 -2.38
C SER A 203 -10.06 -9.05 -0.95
N TYR A 204 -11.08 -8.24 -0.68
CA TYR A 204 -11.76 -8.23 0.63
C TYR A 204 -12.35 -9.60 0.99
N ILE A 205 -12.99 -10.28 0.02
CA ILE A 205 -13.51 -11.64 0.20
C ILE A 205 -12.37 -12.60 0.52
N THR A 206 -11.25 -12.50 -0.18
CA THR A 206 -10.05 -13.32 0.05
C THR A 206 -9.52 -13.13 1.47
N ILE A 207 -9.39 -11.88 1.94
CA ILE A 207 -8.94 -11.57 3.30
C ILE A 207 -9.90 -12.15 4.34
N LEU A 208 -11.21 -11.97 4.15
CA LEU A 208 -12.24 -12.51 5.06
C LEU A 208 -12.17 -14.03 5.14
N PHE A 209 -12.05 -14.70 4.00
CA PHE A 209 -11.95 -16.15 3.90
C PHE A 209 -10.69 -16.67 4.60
N MET A 210 -9.54 -16.04 4.35
CA MET A 210 -8.26 -16.43 4.96
C MET A 210 -8.23 -16.17 6.46
N THR A 211 -8.83 -15.07 6.92
CA THR A 211 -9.01 -14.79 8.36
C THR A 211 -9.89 -15.85 9.02
N THR A 212 -10.93 -16.31 8.32
CA THR A 212 -11.81 -17.39 8.81
C THR A 212 -11.07 -18.71 8.92
N ILE A 213 -10.30 -19.09 7.90
CA ILE A 213 -9.42 -20.28 7.94
C ILE A 213 -8.45 -20.17 9.12
N PHE A 214 -7.80 -19.02 9.29
CA PHE A 214 -6.87 -18.76 10.38
C PHE A 214 -7.52 -18.99 11.75
N CYS A 215 -8.72 -18.43 11.97
CA CYS A 215 -9.49 -18.62 13.19
C CYS A 215 -9.84 -20.10 13.45
N VAL A 216 -10.36 -20.80 12.43
CA VAL A 216 -10.73 -22.22 12.53
C VAL A 216 -9.51 -23.09 12.81
N SER A 217 -8.40 -22.89 12.08
CA SER A 217 -7.14 -23.61 12.27
C SER A 217 -6.58 -23.37 13.67
N THR A 218 -6.57 -22.12 14.15
CA THR A 218 -6.15 -21.76 15.51
C THR A 218 -7.01 -22.48 16.55
N MET A 219 -8.34 -22.46 16.39
CA MET A 219 -9.26 -23.10 17.31
C MET A 219 -9.10 -24.63 17.36
N ILE A 220 -9.05 -25.30 16.20
CA ILE A 220 -8.85 -26.76 16.10
C ILE A 220 -7.52 -27.14 16.76
N TRP A 221 -6.48 -26.38 16.46
CA TRP A 221 -5.15 -26.70 16.94
C TRP A 221 -5.02 -26.51 18.45
N ILE A 222 -5.52 -25.41 19.03
CA ILE A 222 -5.49 -25.23 20.49
C ILE A 222 -6.36 -26.29 21.18
N LYS A 223 -7.52 -26.68 20.62
CA LYS A 223 -8.33 -27.80 21.15
C LYS A 223 -7.56 -29.12 21.18
N ARG A 224 -6.69 -29.41 20.21
CA ARG A 224 -5.84 -30.62 20.25
C ARG A 224 -4.81 -30.58 21.38
N LYS A 225 -4.48 -29.39 21.91
CA LYS A 225 -3.52 -29.20 23.01
C LYS A 225 -4.14 -29.26 24.40
N ASN A 226 -5.41 -29.65 24.50
CA ASN A 226 -6.10 -29.87 25.76
C ASN A 226 -5.34 -30.82 26.71
N HIS A 227 -4.68 -31.86 26.20
CA HIS A 227 -3.88 -32.78 27.02
C HIS A 227 -2.64 -32.10 27.62
N LEU A 228 -1.95 -31.26 26.86
CA LEU A 228 -0.78 -30.49 27.35
C LEU A 228 -1.20 -29.51 28.45
N LEU A 229 -2.33 -28.81 28.24
CA LEU A 229 -2.93 -27.92 29.24
C LEU A 229 -3.23 -28.67 30.56
N SER A 230 -3.87 -29.84 30.47
CA SER A 230 -4.17 -30.67 31.64
C SER A 230 -2.90 -31.15 32.36
N VAL A 231 -1.89 -31.61 31.61
CA VAL A 231 -0.62 -32.07 32.17
C VAL A 231 0.06 -30.93 32.94
N LEU A 232 0.25 -29.76 32.30
CA LEU A 232 0.87 -28.59 32.95
C LEU A 232 0.11 -28.16 34.21
N TYR A 233 -1.21 -28.23 34.19
CA TYR A 233 -2.04 -27.89 35.34
C TYR A 233 -1.88 -28.89 36.50
N ILE A 234 -1.86 -30.20 36.21
CA ILE A 234 -1.63 -31.27 37.20
C ILE A 234 -0.24 -31.15 37.82
N PHE A 235 0.77 -30.80 37.03
CA PHE A 235 2.14 -30.53 37.50
C PHE A 235 2.27 -29.27 38.39
N GLY A 236 1.16 -28.59 38.71
CA GLY A 236 1.15 -27.51 39.69
C GLY A 236 1.33 -26.11 39.11
N TYR A 237 1.44 -25.95 37.79
CA TYR A 237 1.64 -24.64 37.19
C TYR A 237 0.40 -23.74 37.38
N SER A 238 0.63 -22.47 37.74
CA SER A 238 -0.42 -21.47 37.80
C SER A 238 -0.96 -21.13 36.41
N TYR A 239 -2.21 -20.66 36.32
CA TYR A 239 -2.83 -20.28 35.05
C TYR A 239 -1.99 -19.25 34.26
N ARG A 240 -1.35 -18.31 34.97
CA ARG A 240 -0.45 -17.30 34.36
C ARG A 240 0.80 -17.94 33.77
N ALA A 241 1.38 -18.94 34.45
CA ALA A 241 2.56 -19.64 33.96
C ALA A 241 2.23 -20.49 32.74
N ILE A 242 1.11 -21.22 32.76
CA ILE A 242 0.62 -22.01 31.62
C ILE A 242 0.37 -21.10 30.41
N TYR A 243 -0.32 -19.98 30.61
CA TYR A 243 -0.57 -18.99 29.56
C TYR A 243 0.73 -18.49 28.92
N ARG A 244 1.72 -18.08 29.73
CA ARG A 244 3.02 -17.59 29.22
C ARG A 244 3.79 -18.66 28.46
N ILE A 245 3.80 -19.90 28.95
CA ILE A 245 4.47 -21.03 28.28
C ILE A 245 3.84 -21.23 26.90
N ILE A 246 2.53 -21.38 26.84
CA ILE A 246 1.76 -21.61 25.61
C ILE A 246 1.94 -20.45 24.64
N LEU A 247 1.82 -19.21 25.11
CA LEU A 247 2.02 -18.02 24.29
C LEU A 247 3.45 -17.97 23.71
N ARG A 248 4.48 -18.22 24.52
CA ARG A 248 5.87 -18.23 24.05
C ARG A 248 6.10 -19.32 23.00
N TYR A 249 5.53 -20.50 23.18
CA TYR A 249 5.72 -21.59 22.22
C TYR A 249 4.99 -21.34 20.90
N TYR A 250 3.92 -20.54 20.90
CA TYR A 250 2.98 -20.48 19.78
C TYR A 250 2.91 -19.12 19.08
N ALA A 251 2.96 -18.01 19.82
CA ALA A 251 3.06 -16.69 19.23
C ALA A 251 4.47 -16.41 18.70
N LEU A 252 5.52 -16.85 19.40
CA LEU A 252 6.91 -16.54 18.99
C LEU A 252 7.27 -17.10 17.61
N PRO A 253 6.98 -18.37 17.26
CA PRO A 253 7.25 -18.86 15.91
C PRO A 253 6.44 -18.11 14.85
N TYR A 254 5.17 -17.80 15.13
CA TYR A 254 4.35 -17.03 14.21
C TYR A 254 4.93 -15.64 13.95
N ILE A 255 5.28 -14.89 15.01
CA ILE A 255 5.95 -13.58 14.91
C ILE A 255 7.20 -13.70 14.04
N LEU A 256 8.08 -14.66 14.37
CA LEU A 256 9.35 -14.83 13.66
C LEU A 256 9.14 -15.13 12.17
N PHE A 257 8.24 -16.05 11.83
CA PHE A 257 7.94 -16.37 10.43
C PHE A 257 7.28 -15.21 9.69
N SER A 258 6.32 -14.52 10.32
CA SER A 258 5.66 -13.34 9.74
C SER A 258 6.64 -12.18 9.54
N SER A 259 7.58 -11.95 10.47
CA SER A 259 8.62 -10.94 10.33
C SER A 259 9.58 -11.26 9.18
N ILE A 260 10.07 -12.50 9.08
CA ILE A 260 10.92 -12.93 7.96
C ILE A 260 10.19 -12.73 6.63
N LEU A 261 8.93 -13.17 6.57
CA LEU A 261 8.08 -13.01 5.40
C LEU A 261 7.95 -11.55 4.98
N PHE A 262 7.64 -10.67 5.94
CA PHE A 262 7.49 -9.25 5.69
C PHE A 262 8.78 -8.61 5.16
N VAL A 263 9.94 -8.98 5.71
CA VAL A 263 11.25 -8.52 5.22
C VAL A 263 11.49 -8.99 3.79
N ILE A 264 11.18 -10.23 3.44
CA ILE A 264 11.30 -10.74 2.07
C ILE A 264 10.43 -9.92 1.11
N PHE A 265 9.18 -9.66 1.46
CA PHE A 265 8.29 -8.85 0.63
C PHE A 265 8.78 -7.40 0.49
N MET A 266 9.34 -6.80 1.54
CA MET A 266 9.95 -5.47 1.45
C MET A 266 11.14 -5.46 0.50
N LEU A 267 12.02 -6.46 0.57
CA LEU A 267 13.17 -6.57 -0.34
C LEU A 267 12.72 -6.75 -1.80
N ILE A 268 11.73 -7.61 -2.05
CA ILE A 268 11.15 -7.79 -3.39
C ILE A 268 10.56 -6.47 -3.90
N SER A 269 9.81 -5.76 -3.05
CA SER A 269 9.23 -4.48 -3.44
C SER A 269 10.30 -3.42 -3.71
N TYR A 270 11.40 -3.41 -2.96
CA TYR A 270 12.46 -2.42 -3.16
C TYR A 270 13.28 -2.68 -4.43
N TYR A 271 13.69 -3.94 -4.66
CA TYR A 271 14.63 -4.28 -5.73
C TYR A 271 13.99 -4.72 -7.04
N ALA A 272 12.83 -5.38 -7.01
CA ALA A 272 12.24 -5.96 -8.22
C ALA A 272 11.11 -5.09 -8.77
N VAL A 273 10.13 -4.74 -7.93
CA VAL A 273 8.92 -4.04 -8.38
C VAL A 273 8.53 -2.95 -7.36
N PRO A 274 9.17 -1.76 -7.43
CA PRO A 274 8.80 -0.65 -6.58
C PRO A 274 7.38 -0.20 -6.89
N LEU A 275 6.55 -0.02 -5.88
CA LEU A 275 5.19 0.49 -6.03
C LEU A 275 5.16 2.00 -5.71
N TRP A 276 4.10 2.68 -6.14
CA TRP A 276 3.93 4.12 -5.92
C TRP A 276 3.66 4.46 -4.44
N ASP A 277 2.89 3.62 -3.74
CA ASP A 277 2.57 3.81 -2.33
C ASP A 277 3.02 2.62 -1.46
N VAL A 278 2.99 2.84 -0.14
CA VAL A 278 3.32 1.84 0.89
C VAL A 278 2.07 1.30 1.60
N SER A 279 0.88 1.52 1.04
CA SER A 279 -0.39 1.16 1.69
C SER A 279 -0.48 -0.35 1.95
N TRP A 280 -0.04 -1.18 1.00
CA TRP A 280 -0.01 -2.64 1.16
C TRP A 280 0.86 -3.11 2.33
N MET A 281 1.96 -2.41 2.63
CA MET A 281 2.82 -2.74 3.77
C MET A 281 2.08 -2.51 5.08
N LEU A 282 1.39 -1.38 5.21
CA LEU A 282 0.60 -1.05 6.40
C LEU A 282 -0.54 -2.05 6.59
N TYR A 283 -1.28 -2.39 5.52
CA TYR A 283 -2.33 -3.40 5.60
C TYR A 283 -1.79 -4.78 5.99
N SER A 284 -0.62 -5.16 5.46
CA SER A 284 0.06 -6.41 5.81
C SER A 284 0.46 -6.46 7.29
N VAL A 285 1.05 -5.38 7.82
CA VAL A 285 1.40 -5.27 9.24
C VAL A 285 0.16 -5.34 10.12
N ASN A 286 -0.89 -4.59 9.78
CA ASN A 286 -2.15 -4.61 10.52
C ASN A 286 -2.79 -6.01 10.54
N LEU A 287 -2.73 -6.75 9.44
CA LEU A 287 -3.22 -8.13 9.38
C LEU A 287 -2.40 -9.07 10.28
N ILE A 288 -1.07 -8.97 10.25
CA ILE A 288 -0.20 -9.78 11.13
C ILE A 288 -0.52 -9.49 12.60
N LEU A 289 -0.71 -8.22 12.96
CA LEU A 289 -1.11 -7.82 14.31
C LEU A 289 -2.49 -8.36 14.69
N LEU A 290 -3.47 -8.32 13.78
CA LEU A 290 -4.80 -8.90 13.99
C LEU A 290 -4.71 -10.41 14.26
N HIS A 291 -4.00 -11.14 13.41
CA HIS A 291 -3.75 -12.57 13.55
C HIS A 291 -3.06 -12.93 14.87
N LEU A 292 -2.08 -12.12 15.28
CA LEU A 292 -1.41 -12.27 16.57
C LEU A 292 -2.37 -12.03 17.75
N ALA A 293 -3.22 -10.99 17.67
CA ALA A 293 -4.25 -10.73 18.67
C ALA A 293 -5.24 -11.90 18.78
N ILE A 294 -5.65 -12.48 17.65
CA ILE A 294 -6.51 -13.67 17.61
C ILE A 294 -5.86 -14.84 18.36
N VAL A 295 -4.59 -15.16 18.09
CA VAL A 295 -3.86 -16.22 18.79
C VAL A 295 -3.81 -15.95 20.30
N ILE A 296 -3.48 -14.72 20.70
CA ILE A 296 -3.44 -14.30 22.11
C ILE A 296 -4.79 -14.53 22.80
N ILE A 297 -5.88 -14.05 22.19
CA ILE A 297 -7.23 -14.14 22.75
C ILE A 297 -7.66 -15.61 22.89
N PHE A 298 -7.47 -16.43 21.85
CA PHE A 298 -7.85 -17.84 21.90
C PHE A 298 -7.04 -18.62 22.94
N VAL A 299 -5.72 -18.38 23.03
CA VAL A 299 -4.85 -19.00 24.04
C VAL A 299 -5.28 -18.60 25.45
N PHE A 300 -5.59 -17.32 25.66
CA PHE A 300 -6.09 -16.83 26.95
C PHE A 300 -7.42 -17.49 27.33
N TYR A 301 -8.40 -17.46 26.42
CA TYR A 301 -9.72 -18.06 26.60
C TYR A 301 -9.65 -19.54 26.97
N LEU A 302 -8.84 -20.32 26.25
CA LEU A 302 -8.69 -21.75 26.54
C LEU A 302 -7.94 -22.02 27.84
N THR A 303 -6.87 -21.28 28.14
CA THR A 303 -6.16 -21.41 29.41
C THR A 303 -7.09 -21.10 30.58
N PHE A 304 -7.89 -20.04 30.48
CA PHE A 304 -8.88 -19.67 31.49
C PHE A 304 -9.94 -20.75 31.67
N ILE A 305 -10.57 -21.22 30.60
CA ILE A 305 -11.58 -22.28 30.68
C ILE A 305 -10.99 -23.55 31.29
N TYR A 306 -9.81 -23.99 30.85
CA TYR A 306 -9.21 -25.21 31.37
C TYR A 306 -8.86 -25.10 32.85
N THR A 307 -8.29 -23.97 33.27
CA THR A 307 -7.87 -23.79 34.65
C THR A 307 -9.02 -23.51 35.62
N VAL A 308 -10.08 -22.81 35.17
CA VAL A 308 -11.23 -22.44 36.01
C VAL A 308 -12.35 -23.48 35.97
N LYS A 309 -12.79 -23.94 34.78
CA LYS A 309 -13.90 -24.91 34.67
C LYS A 309 -13.49 -26.35 34.97
N LYS A 310 -12.25 -26.77 34.62
CA LYS A 310 -11.77 -28.13 34.88
C LYS A 310 -10.85 -28.22 36.09
N GLY A 311 -10.07 -27.18 36.37
CA GLY A 311 -9.19 -27.11 37.54
C GLY A 311 -9.91 -26.95 38.89
N GLY A 312 -11.19 -26.58 38.91
CA GLY A 312 -12.04 -26.66 40.12
C GLY A 312 -12.25 -28.09 40.64
N LYS A 313 -11.86 -29.11 39.86
CA LYS A 313 -11.77 -30.52 40.28
C LYS A 313 -10.31 -30.92 40.49
N ARG A 314 -9.58 -30.15 41.31
CA ARG A 314 -8.23 -30.54 41.74
C ARG A 314 -8.23 -31.80 42.62
N PHE A 315 -9.43 -32.30 42.94
CA PHE A 315 -9.80 -33.62 43.40
C PHE A 315 -11.17 -33.96 42.79
#